data_AF-M0N7J8-F1
#
_entry.id   AF-M0N7J8-F1
#
_cell.length_a   1.000
_cell.length_b   1.000
_cell.length_c   1.000
_cell.angle_alpha   90.00
_cell.angle_beta   90.00
_cell.angle_gamma   90.00
#
_symmetry.space_group_name_H-M   'P 1'
#
loop_
_entity.id
_entity.type
_entity.pdbx_description
1 polymer ?
#
loop_
_entity_poly.entity_id
_entity_poly.type
_entity_poly.pdbx_seq_one_letter_code
_entity_poly.pdbx_strand_id
1 'polypeptide(L)'
;MSLANRWQAFRSVEGWRWATMVAAIGVGLVAAWFHWLGLFLGGALVGLASATRGRALLAGFGFGVLVVSIFVVTLFVGGDLTQYLAMGQIVAISLALPPVAAAFAALSRWLV
;
A
#
# COMPACT_ATOMS: atom_id res chain seq x y z
N MET A 1 4.25 -25.89 -28.90
CA MET A 1 4.05 -25.18 -27.62
C MET A 1 2.74 -24.40 -27.70
N SER A 2 1.77 -24.65 -26.81
CA SER A 2 0.46 -23.99 -26.88
C SER A 2 0.54 -22.52 -26.42
N LEU A 3 -0.39 -21.68 -26.89
CA LEU A 3 -0.51 -20.29 -26.45
C LEU A 3 -0.61 -20.17 -24.92
N ALA A 4 -1.26 -21.13 -24.25
CA ALA A 4 -1.37 -21.17 -22.79
C ALA A 4 0.01 -21.23 -22.09
N ASN A 5 0.98 -21.97 -22.65
CA ASN A 5 2.34 -22.04 -22.08
C ASN A 5 3.11 -20.72 -22.27
N ARG A 6 2.85 -19.97 -23.35
CA ARG A 6 3.46 -18.63 -23.55
C ARG A 6 2.92 -17.64 -22.52
N TRP A 7 1.64 -17.69 -22.21
CA TRP A 7 1.02 -16.84 -21.19
C TRP A 7 1.55 -17.12 -19.76
N GLN A 8 1.83 -18.38 -19.43
CA GLN A 8 2.46 -18.75 -18.15
C GLN A 8 3.94 -18.32 -18.09
N ALA A 9 4.66 -18.38 -19.21
CA ALA A 9 6.03 -17.88 -19.31
C ALA A 9 6.12 -16.34 -19.14
N PHE A 10 5.11 -15.58 -19.59
CA PHE A 10 5.05 -14.12 -19.37
C PHE A 10 4.69 -13.74 -17.92
N ARG A 11 3.83 -14.50 -17.25
CA ARG A 11 3.47 -14.25 -15.84
C ARG A 11 4.57 -14.62 -14.83
N SER A 12 5.53 -15.45 -15.23
CA SER A 12 6.67 -15.85 -14.40
C SER A 12 7.86 -14.88 -14.49
N VAL A 13 7.78 -13.84 -15.31
CA VAL A 13 8.81 -12.81 -15.42
C VAL A 13 8.69 -11.83 -14.24
N GLU A 14 9.75 -11.72 -13.44
CA GLU A 14 9.89 -10.79 -12.29
C GLU A 14 9.29 -9.39 -12.57
N GLY A 15 9.49 -8.90 -13.80
CA GLY A 15 9.03 -7.58 -14.24
C GLY A 15 7.51 -7.38 -14.22
N TRP A 16 6.71 -8.41 -14.53
CA TRP A 16 5.25 -8.27 -14.51
C TRP A 16 4.72 -8.14 -13.08
N ARG A 17 5.29 -8.90 -12.15
CA ARG A 17 4.95 -8.83 -10.71
C ARG A 17 5.30 -7.47 -10.13
N TRP A 18 6.45 -6.91 -10.53
CA TRP A 18 6.84 -5.55 -10.18
C TRP A 18 5.88 -4.51 -10.74
N ALA A 19 5.54 -4.60 -12.03
CA ALA A 19 4.59 -3.68 -12.66
C ALA A 19 3.22 -3.70 -11.96
N THR A 20 2.70 -4.88 -11.62
CA THR A 20 1.43 -4.99 -10.89
C THR A 20 1.50 -4.40 -9.48
N MET A 21 2.64 -4.55 -8.80
CA MET A 21 2.84 -3.97 -7.47
C MET A 21 2.90 -2.45 -7.53
N VAL A 22 3.67 -1.91 -8.49
CA VAL A 22 3.78 -0.45 -8.70
C VAL A 22 2.43 0.14 -9.08
N ALA A 23 1.68 -0.50 -9.97
CA ALA A 23 0.33 -0.07 -10.32
C ALA A 23 -0.62 -0.09 -9.12
N ALA A 24 -0.58 -1.15 -8.30
CA ALA A 24 -1.38 -1.24 -7.07
C ALA A 24 -1.05 -0.11 -6.09
N ILE A 25 0.24 0.19 -5.88
CA ILE A 25 0.69 1.30 -5.04
C ILE A 25 0.18 2.63 -5.61
N GLY A 26 0.38 2.87 -6.92
CA GLY A 26 -0.03 4.12 -7.56
C GLY A 26 -1.53 4.37 -7.45
N VAL A 27 -2.36 3.36 -7.75
CA VAL A 27 -3.82 3.44 -7.61
C VAL A 27 -4.21 3.69 -6.14
N GLY A 28 -3.60 2.96 -5.21
CA GLY A 28 -3.82 3.13 -3.78
C GLY A 28 -3.48 4.54 -3.29
N LEU A 29 -2.33 5.09 -3.70
CA LEU A 29 -1.91 6.44 -3.33
C LEU A 29 -2.85 7.51 -3.87
N VAL A 30 -3.21 7.42 -5.15
CA VAL A 30 -4.15 8.36 -5.77
C VAL A 30 -5.49 8.31 -5.06
N ALA A 31 -6.03 7.12 -4.80
CA ALA A 31 -7.30 6.98 -4.09
C ALA A 31 -7.20 7.52 -2.65
N ALA A 32 -6.10 7.25 -1.94
CA ALA A 32 -5.87 7.69 -0.56
C ALA A 32 -5.73 9.22 -0.47
N TRP A 33 -5.24 9.86 -1.52
CA TRP A 33 -5.15 11.31 -1.62
C TRP A 33 -6.53 11.99 -1.62
N PHE A 34 -7.52 11.37 -2.27
CA PHE A 34 -8.88 11.91 -2.34
C PHE A 34 -9.79 11.44 -1.20
N HIS A 35 -9.60 10.21 -0.70
CA HIS A 35 -10.46 9.64 0.32
C HIS A 35 -9.73 8.60 1.16
N TRP A 36 -10.00 8.57 2.47
CA TRP A 36 -9.36 7.62 3.41
C TRP A 36 -9.60 6.14 3.06
N LEU A 37 -10.71 5.83 2.38
CA LEU A 37 -10.98 4.48 1.84
C LEU A 37 -9.90 4.00 0.86
N GLY A 38 -9.14 4.90 0.26
CA GLY A 38 -7.98 4.55 -0.57
C GLY A 38 -6.90 3.78 0.17
N LEU A 39 -6.81 3.89 1.51
CA LEU A 39 -5.93 3.05 2.33
C LEU A 39 -6.32 1.58 2.26
N PHE A 40 -7.63 1.30 2.31
CA PHE A 40 -8.18 -0.06 2.23
C PHE A 40 -8.03 -0.60 0.81
N LEU A 41 -8.35 0.20 -0.20
CA LEU A 41 -8.18 -0.18 -1.60
C LEU A 41 -6.70 -0.48 -1.91
N GLY A 42 -5.79 0.42 -1.54
CA GLY A 42 -4.35 0.25 -1.74
C GLY A 42 -3.83 -1.00 -1.04
N GLY A 43 -4.15 -1.17 0.25
CA GLY A 43 -3.79 -2.35 1.05
C GLY A 43 -4.29 -3.66 0.45
N ALA A 44 -5.54 -3.72 -0.01
CA ALA A 44 -6.09 -4.87 -0.71
C ALA A 44 -5.37 -5.15 -2.03
N LEU A 45 -5.12 -4.13 -2.85
CA LEU A 45 -4.46 -4.28 -4.15
C LEU A 45 -3.02 -4.79 -4.02
N VAL A 46 -2.21 -4.23 -3.10
CA VAL A 46 -0.83 -4.71 -2.87
C VAL A 46 -0.82 -6.10 -2.23
N GLY A 47 -1.83 -6.40 -1.39
CA GLY A 47 -2.06 -7.73 -0.84
C GLY A 47 -2.35 -8.76 -1.93
N LEU A 48 -3.22 -8.45 -2.89
CA LEU A 48 -3.56 -9.31 -4.03
C LEU A 48 -2.38 -9.46 -5.01
N ALA A 49 -1.62 -8.38 -5.24
CA ALA A 49 -0.43 -8.40 -6.10
C ALA A 49 0.76 -9.20 -5.50
N SER A 50 0.74 -9.46 -4.20
CA SER A 50 1.80 -10.22 -3.53
C SER A 50 1.82 -11.70 -3.96
N ALA A 51 2.95 -12.39 -3.77
CA ALA A 51 3.04 -13.82 -4.15
C ALA A 51 2.53 -14.76 -3.06
N THR A 52 2.73 -14.43 -1.79
CA THR A 52 2.37 -15.27 -0.66
C THR A 52 1.58 -14.48 0.36
N ARG A 53 0.83 -15.18 1.22
CA ARG A 53 0.04 -14.60 2.31
C ARG A 53 0.87 -13.75 3.26
N GLY A 54 2.04 -14.23 3.69
CA GLY A 54 2.95 -13.44 4.53
C GLY A 54 3.46 -12.17 3.84
N ARG A 55 3.79 -12.25 2.53
CA ARG A 55 4.21 -11.09 1.75
C ARG A 55 3.08 -10.09 1.53
N ALA A 56 1.83 -10.53 1.51
CA ALA A 56 0.67 -9.67 1.38
C ALA A 56 0.50 -8.74 2.59
N LEU A 57 0.64 -9.28 3.81
CA LEU A 57 0.62 -8.46 5.03
C LEU A 57 1.78 -7.47 5.06
N LEU A 58 2.99 -7.91 4.72
CA LEU A 58 4.15 -7.03 4.63
C LEU A 58 3.95 -5.93 3.57
N ALA A 59 3.35 -6.26 2.42
CA ALA A 59 3.07 -5.30 1.36
C ALA A 59 2.00 -4.29 1.79
N GLY A 60 0.92 -4.74 2.44
CA GLY A 60 -0.11 -3.85 2.99
C GLY A 60 0.44 -2.92 4.06
N PHE A 61 1.19 -3.46 5.02
CA PHE A 61 1.88 -2.66 6.04
C PHE A 61 2.87 -1.66 5.40
N GLY A 62 3.70 -2.11 4.47
CA GLY A 62 4.66 -1.27 3.76
C GLY A 62 4.01 -0.16 2.94
N PHE A 63 2.85 -0.42 2.32
CA PHE A 63 2.05 0.60 1.66
C PHE A 63 1.55 1.67 2.64
N GLY A 64 1.04 1.28 3.81
CA GLY A 64 0.63 2.25 4.82
C GLY A 64 1.81 3.06 5.39
N VAL A 65 2.99 2.44 5.57
CA VAL A 65 4.22 3.15 5.93
C VAL A 65 4.64 4.15 4.86
N LEU A 66 4.50 3.79 3.58
CA LEU A 66 4.75 4.70 2.46
C LEU A 66 3.80 5.90 2.50
N VAL A 67 2.50 5.69 2.74
CA VAL A 67 1.53 6.78 2.87
C VAL A 67 1.90 7.73 4.01
N VAL A 68 2.25 7.18 5.19
CA VAL A 68 2.72 7.98 6.34
C VAL A 68 3.98 8.77 5.98
N SER A 69 4.92 8.14 5.29
CA SER A 69 6.18 8.79 4.89
C SER A 69 5.90 9.98 3.96
N ILE A 70 5.01 9.82 2.97
CA ILE A 70 4.59 10.90 2.08
C ILE A 70 3.89 12.02 2.85
N PHE A 71 3.03 11.67 3.81
CA PHE A 71 2.35 12.64 4.67
C PHE A 71 3.34 13.46 5.52
N VAL A 72 4.29 12.80 6.19
CA VAL A 72 5.32 13.48 7.00
C VAL A 72 6.21 14.36 6.13
N VAL A 73 6.59 13.91 4.93
CA VAL A 73 7.35 14.73 3.97
C VAL A 73 6.54 15.96 3.53
N THR A 74 5.24 15.80 3.29
CA THR A 74 4.36 16.93 2.96
C THR A 74 4.33 17.96 4.08
N LEU A 75 4.21 17.53 5.35
CA LEU A 75 4.26 18.43 6.51
C LEU A 75 5.62 19.11 6.67
N PHE A 76 6.71 18.38 6.43
CA PHE A 76 8.06 18.94 6.51
C PHE A 76 8.29 20.02 5.46
N VAL A 77 7.90 19.75 4.20
CA VAL A 77 8.00 20.71 3.10
C VAL A 77 7.08 21.91 3.31
N GLY A 78 5.91 21.71 3.93
CA GLY A 78 4.97 22.78 4.29
C GLY A 78 5.39 23.62 5.50
N GLY A 79 6.36 23.16 6.32
CA GLY A 79 6.76 23.82 7.57
C GLY A 79 5.85 23.53 8.77
N ASP A 80 4.84 22.67 8.60
CA ASP A 80 3.81 22.37 9.62
C ASP A 80 4.22 21.22 10.56
N LEU A 81 5.35 20.56 10.31
CA LEU A 81 5.76 19.35 11.03
C LEU A 81 5.84 19.56 12.55
N THR A 82 6.39 20.69 13.01
CA THR A 82 6.51 20.99 14.45
C THR A 82 5.13 21.14 15.11
N GLN A 83 4.19 21.80 14.44
CA GLN A 83 2.83 21.98 14.95
C GLN A 83 2.08 20.65 15.00
N TYR A 84 2.23 19.84 13.95
CA TYR A 84 1.69 18.48 13.93
C TYR A 84 2.24 17.65 15.09
N LEU A 85 3.55 17.64 15.33
CA LEU A 85 4.17 16.89 16.43
C LEU A 85 3.68 17.36 17.82
N ALA A 86 3.29 18.63 17.96
CA ALA A 86 2.72 19.17 19.20
C ALA A 86 1.28 18.67 19.49
N MET A 87 0.61 18.00 18.53
CA MET A 87 -0.75 17.48 18.71
C MET A 87 -0.82 16.22 19.60
N GLY A 88 0.31 15.72 20.11
CA GLY A 88 0.37 14.65 21.10
C GLY A 88 -0.26 13.34 20.62
N GLN A 89 -1.33 12.89 21.28
CA GLN A 89 -1.99 11.60 20.95
C GLN A 89 -2.49 11.52 19.50
N ILE A 90 -2.87 12.65 18.89
CA ILE A 90 -3.35 12.68 17.50
C ILE A 90 -2.24 12.26 16.53
N VAL A 91 -0.98 12.58 16.84
CA VAL A 91 0.19 12.13 16.07
C VAL A 91 0.27 10.61 16.08
N ALA A 92 0.22 10.00 17.27
CA ALA A 92 0.32 8.55 17.40
C ALA A 92 -0.76 7.82 16.59
N ILE A 93 -2.01 8.29 16.66
CA ILE A 93 -3.13 7.69 15.92
C ILE A 93 -2.94 7.87 14.41
N SER A 94 -2.63 9.09 13.95
CA SER A 94 -2.48 9.37 12.51
C SER A 94 -1.28 8.66 11.86
N LEU A 95 -0.21 8.37 12.61
CA LEU A 95 0.91 7.57 12.11
C LEU A 95 0.62 6.05 12.15
N ALA A 96 -0.15 5.57 13.13
CA ALA A 96 -0.44 4.14 13.27
C ALA A 96 -1.56 3.65 12.36
N LEU A 97 -2.57 4.50 12.12
CA LEU A 97 -3.81 4.10 11.44
C LEU A 97 -3.58 3.68 9.98
N PRO A 98 -2.75 4.36 9.15
CA PRO A 98 -2.55 3.95 7.76
C PRO A 98 -1.86 2.57 7.61
N PRO A 99 -0.74 2.25 8.30
CA PRO A 99 -0.15 0.91 8.29
C PRO A 99 -1.13 -0.17 8.76
N VAL A 100 -1.91 0.08 9.81
CA VAL A 100 -2.87 -0.88 10.35
C VAL A 100 -4.03 -1.12 9.39
N ALA A 101 -4.64 -0.05 8.87
CA ALA A 101 -5.78 -0.14 7.94
C ALA A 101 -5.38 -0.85 6.63
N ALA A 102 -4.21 -0.51 6.07
CA ALA A 102 -3.72 -1.14 4.85
C ALA A 102 -3.32 -2.60 5.07
N ALA A 103 -2.66 -2.93 6.19
CA ALA A 103 -2.36 -4.32 6.54
C ALA A 103 -3.64 -5.15 6.77
N PHE A 104 -4.64 -4.57 7.43
CA PHE A 104 -5.95 -5.21 7.61
C PHE A 104 -6.61 -5.48 6.25
N ALA A 105 -6.64 -4.51 5.34
CA ALA A 105 -7.23 -4.70 4.02
C ALA A 105 -6.49 -5.74 3.17
N ALA A 106 -5.18 -5.91 3.36
CA ALA A 106 -4.40 -6.96 2.71
C ALA A 106 -4.84 -8.39 3.10
N LEU A 107 -5.59 -8.55 4.20
CA LEU A 107 -6.23 -9.83 4.56
C LEU A 107 -7.28 -10.28 3.54
N SER A 108 -7.78 -9.38 2.69
CA SER A 108 -8.67 -9.73 1.57
C SER A 108 -8.09 -10.82 0.66
N ARG A 109 -6.76 -10.96 0.60
CA ARG A 109 -6.10 -12.05 -0.12
C ARG A 109 -6.53 -13.44 0.35
N TRP A 110 -6.94 -13.62 1.61
CA TRP A 110 -7.37 -14.92 2.11
C TRP A 110 -8.75 -15.33 1.61
N LEU A 111 -9.49 -14.41 0.99
CA LEU A 111 -10.80 -14.65 0.40
C LEU A 111 -10.72 -15.19 -1.04
N VAL A 112 -9.52 -15.23 -1.63
CA VAL A 112 -9.23 -15.66 -3.01
C VAL A 112 -8.26 -16.83 -3.00
#